data_AF-A0A1I4KLG6-F1
#
_entry.id   AF-A0A1I4KLG6-F1
#
_cell.length_a   1.000
_cell.length_b   1.000
_cell.length_c   1.000
_cell.angle_alpha   90.00
_cell.angle_beta   90.00
_cell.angle_gamma   90.00
#
_symmetry.space_group_name_H-M   'P 1'
#
loop_
_entity.id
_entity.type
_entity.pdbx_description
1 polymer ?
#
loop_
_entity_poly.entity_id
_entity_poly.type
_entity_poly.pdbx_seq_one_letter_code
_entity_poly.pdbx_strand_id
1 'polypeptide(L)'
;MRPTEVGRTACITCVTGPDLADRRRIGAALGKAELPPRKRPDAVDAVDALVALSAVRHGSAVVFTSDPGDIGAYLQVMNAHDVHIVPV
;
A
#
# COMPACT_ATOMS: atom_id res chain seq x y z
N MET A 1 18.03 3.23 -11.54
CA MET A 1 17.49 1.93 -12.01
C MET A 1 18.61 0.89 -11.92
N ARG A 2 18.35 -0.30 -11.35
CA ARG A 2 19.33 -1.39 -11.27
C ARG A 2 19.15 -2.33 -12.47
N PRO A 3 20.24 -2.90 -13.04
CA PRO A 3 20.12 -3.90 -14.10
C PRO A 3 19.52 -5.20 -13.56
N THR A 4 18.64 -5.82 -14.34
CA THR A 4 17.97 -7.10 -14.07
C THR A 4 18.17 -8.04 -15.26
N GLU A 5 18.05 -9.35 -15.05
CA GLU A 5 18.24 -10.38 -16.07
C GLU A 5 17.38 -10.07 -17.33
N VAL A 6 18.09 -9.80 -18.42
CA VAL A 6 17.66 -9.57 -19.81
C VAL A 6 16.30 -8.89 -20.01
N GLY A 7 16.34 -7.56 -20.21
CA GLY A 7 15.34 -6.84 -21.01
C GLY A 7 14.08 -6.33 -20.30
N ARG A 8 13.90 -6.57 -18.99
CA ARG A 8 12.76 -6.03 -18.23
C ARG A 8 13.22 -5.04 -17.17
N THR A 9 12.93 -3.76 -17.35
CA THR A 9 13.08 -2.74 -16.31
C THR A 9 12.12 -3.05 -15.17
N ALA A 10 12.65 -3.48 -14.02
CA ALA A 10 11.86 -3.67 -12.81
C ALA A 10 11.89 -2.39 -11.96
N CYS A 11 10.75 -2.01 -11.38
CA CYS A 11 10.73 -0.88 -10.45
C CYS A 11 11.55 -1.24 -9.20
N ILE A 12 12.58 -0.45 -8.91
CA ILE A 12 13.47 -0.67 -7.75
C ILE A 12 12.69 -0.74 -6.44
N THR A 13 11.59 0.02 -6.35
CA THR A 13 10.67 0.04 -5.21
C THR A 13 9.89 -1.26 -5.07
N CYS A 14 9.38 -1.83 -6.16
CA CYS A 14 8.68 -3.12 -6.15
C CYS A 14 9.59 -4.30 -5.82
N VAL A 15 10.79 -4.32 -6.41
CA VAL A 15 11.73 -5.45 -6.23
C VAL A 15 12.41 -5.41 -4.87
N THR A 16 12.48 -4.24 -4.25
CA THR A 16 13.00 -4.07 -2.89
C THR A 16 11.81 -4.05 -1.94
N GLY A 17 11.50 -5.21 -1.36
CA GLY A 17 10.42 -5.37 -0.39
C GLY A 17 10.55 -4.41 0.82
N PRO A 18 9.50 -4.30 1.65
CA PRO A 18 9.43 -3.33 2.74
C PRO A 18 10.53 -3.55 3.79
N ASP A 19 11.21 -2.47 4.13
CA ASP A 19 12.22 -2.44 5.19
C ASP A 19 11.62 -2.21 6.59
N LEU A 20 12.45 -2.00 7.60
CA LEU A 20 11.97 -1.76 8.97
C LEU A 20 11.20 -0.44 9.12
N ALA A 21 11.59 0.61 8.39
CA ALA A 21 10.90 1.89 8.44
C ALA A 21 9.52 1.77 7.79
N ASP A 22 9.44 1.07 6.66
CA ASP A 22 8.18 0.72 6.00
C ASP A 22 7.25 -0.05 6.94
N ARG A 23 7.77 -1.06 7.64
CA ARG A 23 6.98 -1.83 8.63
C ARG A 23 6.48 -0.98 9.78
N ARG A 24 7.29 -0.05 10.29
CA ARG A 24 6.86 0.90 11.33
C ARG A 24 5.76 1.83 10.82
N ARG A 25 5.86 2.28 9.56
CA ARG A 25 4.85 3.11 8.92
C ARG A 25 3.53 2.36 8.72
N ILE A 26 3.59 1.10 8.29
CA ILE A 26 2.44 0.19 8.21
C ILE A 26 1.79 0.02 9.59
N GLY A 27 2.57 -0.31 10.61
CA GLY A 27 2.06 -0.46 11.98
C GLY A 27 1.39 0.82 12.52
N ALA A 28 1.98 1.98 12.24
CA ALA A 28 1.38 3.27 12.60
C ALA A 28 0.08 3.56 11.83
N ALA A 29 -0.02 3.13 10.57
CA ALA A 29 -1.22 3.28 9.76
C ALA A 29 -2.35 2.35 10.26
N LEU A 30 -2.04 1.10 10.59
CA LEU A 30 -2.97 0.15 11.21
C LEU A 30 -3.59 0.67 12.50
N GLY A 31 -2.83 1.41 13.31
CA GLY A 31 -3.34 2.01 14.54
C GLY A 31 -4.16 3.29 14.37
N LYS A 32 -4.22 3.85 13.16
CA LYS A 32 -4.84 5.17 12.89
C LYS A 32 -5.93 5.15 11.82
N ALA A 33 -5.92 4.16 10.92
CA ALA A 33 -6.89 4.05 9.86
C ALA A 33 -8.28 3.84 10.44
N GLU A 34 -9.23 4.68 10.04
CA GLU A 34 -10.64 4.51 10.36
C GLU A 34 -11.24 3.51 9.38
N LEU A 35 -11.05 2.23 9.65
CA LEU A 35 -11.65 1.16 8.86
C LEU A 35 -13.16 1.07 9.14
N PRO A 36 -13.98 0.67 8.14
CA PRO A 36 -15.37 0.30 8.37
C PRO A 36 -15.46 -0.72 9.51
N PRO A 37 -16.56 -0.77 10.28
CA PRO A 37 -16.67 -1.63 11.46
C PRO A 37 -16.64 -3.12 11.08
N ARG A 38 -15.44 -3.66 10.92
CA ARG A 38 -15.07 -5.08 10.94
C ARG A 38 -14.35 -5.36 12.27
N LYS A 39 -14.25 -6.64 12.65
CA LYS A 39 -13.46 -7.07 13.84
C LYS A 39 -12.03 -6.50 13.73
N ARG A 40 -11.37 -6.34 14.89
CA ARG A 40 -9.99 -5.83 15.07
C ARG A 40 -9.08 -6.02 13.84
N PRO A 41 -8.20 -5.05 13.51
CA PRO A 41 -7.30 -5.14 12.37
C PRO A 41 -6.63 -6.51 12.31
N ASP A 42 -6.87 -7.25 11.24
CA ASP A 42 -6.40 -8.62 11.07
C ASP A 42 -5.22 -8.70 10.08
N ALA A 43 -4.87 -9.93 9.67
CA ALA A 43 -3.77 -10.13 8.73
C ALA A 43 -4.09 -9.60 7.31
N VAL A 44 -5.37 -9.57 6.92
CA VAL A 44 -5.84 -9.01 5.64
C VAL A 44 -5.64 -7.50 5.66
N ASP A 45 -6.01 -6.84 6.76
CA ASP A 45 -5.80 -5.40 6.94
C ASP A 45 -4.32 -4.98 6.83
N ALA A 46 -3.40 -5.83 7.29
CA ALA A 46 -1.96 -5.60 7.15
C ALA A 46 -1.48 -5.72 5.69
N VAL A 47 -2.12 -6.57 4.87
CA VAL A 47 -1.86 -6.67 3.42
C VAL A 47 -2.35 -5.40 2.73
N ASP A 48 -3.53 -4.90 3.08
CA ASP A 48 -4.09 -3.68 2.52
C ASP A 48 -3.23 -2.45 2.83
N ALA A 49 -2.72 -2.34 4.06
CA ALA A 49 -1.76 -1.29 4.42
C ALA A 49 -0.43 -1.40 3.64
N LEU A 50 0.03 -2.61 3.33
CA LEU A 50 1.22 -2.83 2.50
C LEU A 50 0.97 -2.46 1.03
N VAL A 51 -0.22 -2.79 0.49
CA VAL A 51 -0.64 -2.38 -0.85
C VAL A 51 -0.69 -0.86 -0.95
N ALA A 52 -1.32 -0.19 0.02
CA ALA A 52 -1.37 1.26 0.10
C ALA A 52 0.04 1.88 0.14
N LEU A 53 0.95 1.37 0.98
CA LEU A 53 2.32 1.87 1.04
C LEU A 53 3.06 1.67 -0.29
N SER A 54 2.86 0.52 -0.95
CA SER A 54 3.49 0.21 -2.23
C SER A 54 3.00 1.17 -3.33
N ALA A 55 1.70 1.46 -3.37
CA ALA A 55 1.09 2.43 -4.27
C ALA A 55 1.65 3.84 -4.05
N VAL A 56 1.76 4.28 -2.78
CA VAL A 56 2.35 5.57 -2.41
C VAL A 56 3.81 5.68 -2.84
N ARG A 57 4.61 4.62 -2.63
CA ARG A 57 6.03 4.62 -3.03
C ARG A 57 6.21 4.61 -4.55
N HIS A 58 5.22 4.14 -5.31
CA HIS A 58 5.26 4.14 -6.76
C HIS A 58 5.01 5.52 -7.36
N GLY A 59 4.06 6.29 -6.79
CA GLY A 59 3.55 7.50 -7.43
C GLY A 59 2.70 7.15 -8.65
N SER A 60 1.55 7.80 -8.79
CA SER A 60 0.55 7.57 -9.85
C SER A 60 0.09 6.10 -9.98
N ALA A 61 0.01 5.37 -8.88
CA ALA A 61 -0.37 3.96 -8.89
C ALA A 61 -1.90 3.78 -9.04
N VAL A 62 -2.32 2.70 -9.70
CA VAL A 62 -3.73 2.28 -9.79
C VAL A 62 -3.90 0.98 -9.00
N VAL A 63 -4.80 0.98 -8.02
CA VAL A 63 -5.09 -0.17 -7.15
C VAL A 63 -6.48 -0.71 -7.49
N PHE A 64 -6.55 -1.96 -7.93
CA PHE A 64 -7.81 -2.68 -8.15
C PHE A 64 -8.14 -3.49 -6.89
N THR A 65 -9.30 -3.27 -6.29
CA THR A 65 -9.71 -3.97 -5.07
C THR A 65 -11.23 -4.10 -4.98
N SER A 66 -11.72 -5.18 -4.37
CA SER A 66 -13.14 -5.34 -4.03
C SER A 66 -13.56 -4.48 -2.83
N ASP A 67 -12.61 -4.11 -1.97
CA ASP A 67 -12.83 -3.36 -0.73
C ASP A 67 -12.10 -1.98 -0.81
N PRO A 68 -12.60 -1.02 -1.60
CA PRO A 68 -11.93 0.27 -1.81
C PRO A 68 -11.87 1.15 -0.55
N GLY A 69 -12.79 0.92 0.41
CA GLY A 69 -12.81 1.65 1.67
C GLY A 69 -11.56 1.37 2.52
N ASP A 70 -11.11 0.13 2.56
CA ASP A 70 -9.98 -0.30 3.40
C ASP A 70 -8.68 0.33 2.88
N ILE A 71 -8.44 0.24 1.56
CA ILE A 71 -7.30 0.92 0.92
C ILE A 71 -7.37 2.44 1.09
N GLY A 72 -8.56 3.02 0.91
CA GLY A 72 -8.78 4.47 1.05
C GLY A 72 -8.41 4.99 2.44
N ALA A 73 -8.80 4.28 3.50
CA ALA A 73 -8.48 4.64 4.87
C ALA A 73 -6.96 4.69 5.13
N TYR A 74 -6.21 3.72 4.62
CA TYR A 74 -4.75 3.74 4.73
C TYR A 74 -4.09 4.87 3.93
N LEU A 75 -4.55 5.13 2.71
CA LEU A 75 -4.04 6.21 1.88
C LEU A 75 -4.26 7.59 2.53
N GLN A 76 -5.39 7.78 3.21
CA GLN A 76 -5.68 9.00 3.96
C GLN A 76 -4.67 9.21 5.10
N VAL A 77 -4.40 8.17 5.90
CA VAL A 77 -3.40 8.24 6.98
C VAL A 77 -1.99 8.51 6.44
N MET A 78 -1.67 7.97 5.26
CA MET A 78 -0.38 8.18 4.61
C MET A 78 -0.26 9.52 3.89
N ASN A 79 -1.34 10.32 3.85
CA ASN A 79 -1.46 11.58 3.11
C ASN A 79 -1.09 11.41 1.62
N ALA A 80 -1.63 10.37 1.00
CA ALA A 80 -1.43 10.08 -0.42
C ALA A 80 -2.36 10.93 -1.30
N HIS A 81 -1.85 11.48 -2.40
CA HIS A 81 -2.65 12.30 -3.32
C HIS A 81 -2.63 11.80 -4.77
N ASP A 82 -1.76 10.85 -5.09
CA ASP A 82 -1.50 10.39 -6.45
C ASP A 82 -1.60 8.86 -6.53
N VAL A 83 -2.71 8.35 -6.01
CA VAL A 83 -3.09 6.92 -6.07
C VAL A 83 -4.56 6.84 -6.45
N HIS A 84 -4.87 6.07 -7.48
CA HIS A 84 -6.22 5.86 -7.98
C HIS A 84 -6.73 4.49 -7.55
N ILE A 85 -7.89 4.44 -6.89
CA ILE A 85 -8.54 3.18 -6.50
C ILE A 85 -9.62 2.86 -7.52
N VAL A 86 -9.64 1.63 -8.02
CA VAL A 86 -10.65 1.11 -8.94
C VAL A 86 -11.36 -0.06 -8.26
N PRO A 87 -12.66 0.06 -7.93
CA PRO A 87 -13.43 -1.05 -7.39
C PRO A 87 -13.59 -2.14 -8.46
N VAL A 88 -13.44 -3.42 -8.07
CA VAL A 88 -13.63 -4.60 -8.95
C VAL A 88 -14.52 -5.66 -8.34
#